data_AF-A0A350INP5-F1
#
_entry.id   AF-A0A350INP5-F1
#
_cell.length_a   1.000
_cell.length_b   1.000
_cell.length_c   1.000
_cell.angle_alpha   90.00
_cell.angle_beta   90.00
_cell.angle_gamma   90.00
#
_symmetry.space_group_name_H-M   'P 1'
#
loop_
_entity.id
_entity.type
_entity.pdbx_description
1 polymer ?
#
loop_
_entity_poly.entity_id
_entity_poly.type
_entity_poly.pdbx_seq_one_letter_code
_entity_poly.pdbx_strand_id
1 'polypeptide(L)'
;MPASSTVRSTIYWNDNYYFIENAKIEVYTSFGEKISNPEISIEKLAPYQANIVWNCGVYAPGIYFIRVTLADETVSIPIMVSR
;
A
#
# COMPACT_ATOMS: atom_id res chain seq x y z
N MET A 1 -7.17 12.09 -6.46
CA MET A 1 -6.75 13.33 -5.78
C MET A 1 -5.49 13.02 -4.99
N PRO A 2 -4.48 13.90 -4.99
CA PRO A 2 -3.35 13.72 -4.10
C PRO A 2 -3.82 13.74 -2.65
N ALA A 3 -3.31 12.81 -1.86
CA ALA A 3 -3.71 12.65 -0.47
C ALA A 3 -3.02 13.70 0.40
N SER A 4 -3.79 14.49 1.14
CA SER A 4 -3.25 15.45 2.11
C SER A 4 -2.77 14.78 3.40
N SER A 5 -3.36 13.64 3.76
CA SER A 5 -3.06 12.90 5.00
C SER A 5 -3.18 11.38 4.86
N THR A 6 -4.10 10.88 4.03
CA THR A 6 -4.32 9.43 3.90
C THR A 6 -4.52 9.03 2.45
N VAL A 7 -3.80 8.00 2.04
CA VAL A 7 -3.90 7.37 0.73
C VAL A 7 -4.68 6.08 0.88
N ARG A 8 -5.57 5.81 -0.07
CA ARG A 8 -6.33 4.56 -0.15
C ARG A 8 -6.19 3.99 -1.56
N SER A 9 -5.73 2.75 -1.65
CA SER A 9 -5.67 2.02 -2.91
C SER A 9 -6.32 0.67 -2.77
N THR A 10 -7.19 0.32 -3.71
CA THR A 10 -7.80 -1.01 -3.77
C THR A 10 -6.85 -1.96 -4.48
N ILE A 11 -6.68 -3.16 -3.93
CA ILE A 11 -5.97 -4.27 -4.55
C ILE A 11 -6.89 -5.46 -4.70
N TYR A 12 -6.56 -6.32 -5.67
CA TYR A 12 -7.24 -7.57 -5.97
C TYR A 12 -6.20 -8.69 -6.03
N TRP A 13 -6.59 -9.89 -5.63
CA TRP A 13 -5.72 -11.09 -5.65
C TRP A 13 -6.53 -12.35 -5.88
N ASN A 14 -5.87 -13.49 -6.08
CA ASN A 14 -6.54 -14.80 -6.16
C ASN A 14 -6.88 -15.34 -4.76
N ASP A 15 -8.16 -15.37 -4.40
CA ASP A 15 -8.62 -15.79 -3.06
C ASP A 15 -8.64 -17.30 -2.84
N ASN A 16 -8.44 -18.13 -3.87
CA ASN A 16 -8.46 -19.59 -3.72
C ASN A 16 -7.34 -20.11 -2.81
N TYR A 17 -6.25 -19.36 -2.68
CA TYR A 17 -5.06 -19.82 -1.94
C TYR A 17 -4.43 -18.76 -1.03
N TYR A 18 -4.81 -17.48 -1.17
CA TYR A 18 -4.08 -16.38 -0.54
C TYR A 18 -4.93 -15.59 0.47
N PHE A 19 -4.40 -15.48 1.68
CA PHE A 19 -4.95 -14.69 2.77
C PHE A 19 -4.24 -13.35 2.84
N ILE A 20 -4.97 -12.25 2.64
CA ILE A 20 -4.41 -10.89 2.66
C ILE A 20 -3.74 -10.54 3.98
N GLU A 21 -4.12 -11.21 5.07
CA GLU A 21 -3.53 -11.09 6.40
C GLU A 21 -2.05 -11.52 6.42
N ASN A 22 -1.62 -12.33 5.45
CA ASN A 22 -0.23 -12.74 5.26
C ASN A 22 0.55 -11.82 4.31
N ALA A 23 -0.07 -10.76 3.79
CA ALA A 23 0.58 -9.86 2.86
C ALA A 23 1.73 -9.11 3.55
N LYS A 24 2.88 -9.11 2.91
CA LYS A 24 3.99 -8.23 3.28
C LYS A 24 3.79 -6.89 2.58
N ILE A 25 3.63 -5.83 3.37
CA ILE A 25 3.46 -4.47 2.85
C ILE A 25 4.69 -3.63 3.21
N GLU A 26 5.30 -3.05 2.19
CA GLU A 26 6.49 -2.20 2.31
C GLU A 26 6.26 -0.90 1.55
N VAL A 27 6.79 0.22 2.04
CA VAL A 27 6.72 1.51 1.34
C VAL A 27 8.11 1.97 1.01
N TYR A 28 8.27 2.47 -0.21
CA TYR A 28 9.53 2.97 -0.73
C TYR A 28 9.39 4.39 -1.25
N THR A 29 10.45 5.18 -1.14
CA THR A 29 10.57 6.45 -1.87
C THR A 29 10.82 6.18 -3.36
N SER A 30 10.69 7.21 -4.20
CA SER A 30 11.07 7.13 -5.61
C SER A 30 12.55 6.81 -5.86
N PHE A 31 13.40 6.95 -4.84
CA PHE A 31 14.82 6.61 -4.89
C PHE A 31 15.09 5.16 -4.44
N GLY A 32 14.06 4.39 -4.10
CA GLY A 32 14.18 3.00 -3.65
C GLY A 32 14.49 2.82 -2.17
N GLU A 33 14.47 3.90 -1.38
CA GLU A 33 14.69 3.83 0.06
C GLU A 33 13.44 3.32 0.76
N LYS A 34 13.59 2.30 1.62
CA LYS A 34 12.47 1.74 2.38
C LYS A 34 12.13 2.63 3.57
N ILE A 35 10.84 2.96 3.71
CA ILE A 35 10.31 3.63 4.90
C ILE A 35 10.22 2.63 6.05
N SER A 36 10.80 2.98 7.20
CA SER A 36 10.67 2.21 8.43
C SER A 36 9.29 2.44 9.05
N ASN A 37 8.62 1.35 9.43
CA ASN A 37 7.34 1.33 10.16
C ASN A 37 6.28 2.30 9.60
N PRO A 38 5.91 2.19 8.30
CA PRO A 38 4.86 3.03 7.73
C PRO A 38 3.51 2.71 8.42
N GLU A 39 2.73 3.75 8.70
CA GLU A 39 1.37 3.62 9.27
C GLU A 39 0.39 3.09 8.22
N ILE A 40 0.35 1.77 8.06
CA ILE A 40 -0.48 1.07 7.08
C ILE A 40 -1.57 0.25 7.78
N SER A 41 -2.76 0.27 7.21
CA SER A 41 -3.82 -0.66 7.55
C SER A 41 -4.38 -1.33 6.30
N ILE A 42 -4.94 -2.53 6.49
CA ILE A 42 -5.64 -3.30 5.48
C ILE A 42 -7.12 -3.30 5.86
N GLU A 43 -7.96 -2.76 5.00
CA GLU A 43 -9.41 -2.82 5.16
C GLU A 43 -9.97 -3.82 4.14
N LYS A 44 -10.28 -5.03 4.61
CA LYS A 44 -10.85 -6.09 3.78
C LYS A 44 -12.25 -5.67 3.29
N LEU A 45 -12.47 -5.77 1.99
CA LEU A 45 -13.75 -5.42 1.35
C LEU A 45 -14.51 -6.68 0.91
N ALA A 46 -13.79 -7.67 0.38
CA ALA A 46 -14.31 -8.94 -0.10
C ALA A 46 -13.23 -10.03 0.04
N PRO A 47 -13.53 -11.32 -0.24
CA PRO A 47 -12.55 -12.40 -0.15
C PRO A 47 -11.27 -12.19 -0.98
N TYR A 48 -11.39 -11.53 -2.14
CA TYR A 48 -10.30 -11.23 -3.09
C TYR A 48 -10.00 -9.73 -3.24
N GLN A 49 -10.48 -8.90 -2.31
CA GLN A 49 -10.39 -7.44 -2.43
C GLN A 49 -10.18 -6.76 -1.07
N ALA A 50 -9.25 -5.80 -1.02
CA ALA A 50 -9.02 -4.97 0.15
C ALA A 50 -8.54 -3.59 -0.25
N ASN A 51 -8.77 -2.62 0.62
CA ASN A 51 -8.09 -1.35 0.58
C ASN A 51 -6.81 -1.41 1.40
N ILE A 52 -5.70 -1.02 0.78
CA ILE A 52 -4.49 -0.63 1.50
C ILE A 52 -4.60 0.85 1.80
N VAL A 53 -4.55 1.17 3.09
CA VAL A 53 -4.67 2.54 3.59
C VAL A 53 -3.34 2.92 4.22
N TRP A 54 -2.76 4.03 3.79
CA TRP A 54 -1.51 4.55 4.32
C TRP A 54 -1.71 5.98 4.83
N ASN A 55 -1.42 6.20 6.11
CA ASN A 55 -1.35 7.55 6.67
C ASN A 55 -0.03 8.20 6.25
N CYS A 56 -0.10 9.01 5.18
CA CYS A 56 1.05 9.69 4.62
C CYS A 56 1.23 11.12 5.19
N GLY A 57 0.47 11.52 6.22
CA GLY A 57 0.40 12.90 6.72
C GLY A 57 1.71 13.46 7.31
N VAL A 58 2.67 12.61 7.66
CA VAL A 58 4.00 13.01 8.17
C VAL A 58 5.09 13.02 7.10
N TYR A 59 4.80 12.53 5.89
CA TYR A 59 5.78 12.41 4.81
C TYR A 59 5.77 13.63 3.88
N ALA A 60 6.92 13.93 3.31
CA ALA A 60 7.09 15.04 2.38
C ALA A 60 6.30 14.80 1.08
N PRO A 61 5.92 15.86 0.35
CA PRO A 61 5.40 15.72 -1.01
C PRO A 61 6.37 14.95 -1.91
N GLY A 62 5.85 14.05 -2.73
CA GLY A 62 6.67 13.20 -3.58
C GLY A 62 5.94 11.97 -4.09
N ILE A 63 6.69 11.12 -4.81
CA ILE A 63 6.22 9.83 -5.29
C ILE A 63 6.74 8.74 -4.36
N TYR A 64 5.83 7.88 -3.95
CA TYR A 64 6.10 6.72 -3.11
C TYR A 64 5.54 5.47 -3.78
N PHE A 65 6.05 4.31 -3.40
CA PHE A 65 5.60 3.04 -3.90
C PHE A 65 5.21 2.16 -2.72
N ILE A 66 3.94 1.77 -2.66
CA ILE A 66 3.49 0.72 -1.75
C ILE A 66 3.66 -0.61 -2.48
N ARG A 67 4.55 -1.46 -1.99
CA ARG A 67 4.75 -2.82 -2.47
C ARG A 67 3.96 -3.77 -1.59
N VAL A 68 3.01 -4.48 -2.18
CA VAL A 68 2.24 -5.54 -1.54
C VAL A 68 2.71 -6.86 -2.14
N THR A 69 3.30 -7.72 -1.33
CA THR A 69 3.67 -9.08 -1.72
C THR A 69 2.78 -10.07 -1.00
N LEU A 70 2.07 -10.88 -1.76
CA LEU A 70 1.15 -11.90 -1.28
C LEU A 70 1.51 -13.22 -1.98
N ALA A 71 2.13 -14.13 -1.22
CA ALA A 71 2.74 -15.35 -1.77
C ALA A 71 3.71 -15.04 -2.93
N ASP A 72 3.38 -15.47 -4.15
CA ASP A 72 4.15 -15.25 -5.38
C ASP A 72 3.69 -14.00 -6.17
N GLU A 73 2.59 -13.38 -5.78
CA GLU A 73 2.08 -12.15 -6.39
C GLU A 73 2.72 -10.92 -5.74
N THR A 74 3.13 -9.96 -6.56
CA THR A 74 3.59 -8.66 -6.09
C THR A 74 2.93 -7.56 -6.89
N VAL A 75 2.27 -6.65 -6.17
CA VAL A 75 1.67 -5.44 -6.72
C VAL A 75 2.43 -4.23 -6.19
N SER A 76 2.84 -3.34 -7.08
CA SER A 76 3.44 -2.06 -6.73
C SER A 76 2.48 -0.94 -7.07
N ILE A 77 2.09 -0.16 -6.07
CA ILE A 77 1.10 0.91 -6.17
C ILE A 77 1.85 2.26 -6.09
N PRO A 78 1.95 3.02 -7.19
CA PRO A 78 2.54 4.35 -7.16
C PRO A 78 1.57 5.33 -6.50
N ILE A 79 2.07 6.06 -5.51
CA ILE A 79 1.32 7.02 -4.71
C ILE A 79 1.94 8.40 -4.87
N MET A 80 1.12 9.37 -5.23
CA MET A 80 1.52 10.78 -5.26
C MET A 80 1.02 11.48 -3.99
N VAL A 81 1.96 11.90 -3.15
CA VAL A 81 1.68 12.78 -2.01
C VAL A 81 1.91 14.20 -2.50
N SER A 82 0.86 15.02 -2.52
CA SER A 82 1.00 16.46 -2.73
C SER A 82 0.16 17.19 -1.69
N ARG A 83 0.69 18.30 -1.16
CA ARG A 83 0.00 19.19 -0.23
C ARG A 83 -0.27 20.52 -0.91
#